data_AF-A0A482ZK99-F1
#
_entry.id   AF-A0A482ZK99-F1
#
_cell.length_a   1.000
_cell.length_b   1.000
_cell.length_c   1.000
_cell.angle_alpha   90.00
_cell.angle_beta   90.00
_cell.angle_gamma   90.00
#
_symmetry.space_group_name_H-M   'P 1'
#
loop_
_entity.id
_entity.type
_entity.pdbx_description
1 polymer ?
#
loop_
_entity_poly.entity_id
_entity_poly.type
_entity_poly.pdbx_seq_one_letter_code
_entity_poly.pdbx_strand_id
1 'polypeptide(L)'
;MKFAVFSHYSSTNIGNEIQSIAAEKLLPQVDIHIPKMSIYQGEPVLLVMNAFFGEQVAFPPSPLITPFYIAMHICPSVQHKYATTECINHFKQHQPIGCRDKGTMQFLQGLGIEAYYSGCLTLTLPLRENRGLHNYAVDYPRKNKYYKGKMYENRSSCVTTTHRHNFAPLGSEVAFQMARNLLTEYQTAKQIYTSRLHCALPSAAMGIPVTYLGVHDRRTDCLLELGDRLELPPLKWRYAIRKPNLIHVQLDQDKVQKHKQKLIANFNERLKKLLNETFA
;
A
#
# COMPACT_ATOMS: atom_id res chain seq x y z
N MET A 1 -10.15 -23.03 6.44
CA MET A 1 -10.07 -22.26 5.18
C MET A 1 -8.63 -21.83 4.96
N LYS A 2 -8.16 -21.82 3.70
CA LYS A 2 -6.85 -21.26 3.36
C LYS A 2 -6.93 -19.74 3.21
N PHE A 3 -5.88 -19.05 3.62
CA PHE A 3 -5.72 -17.61 3.48
C PHE A 3 -4.64 -17.31 2.44
N ALA A 4 -4.91 -16.34 1.58
CA ALA A 4 -3.98 -15.88 0.57
C ALA A 4 -3.79 -14.37 0.59
N VAL A 5 -2.64 -13.98 0.07
CA VAL A 5 -2.31 -12.60 -0.28
C VAL A 5 -1.87 -12.53 -1.74
N PHE A 6 -2.00 -11.34 -2.32
CA PHE A 6 -1.63 -11.12 -3.72
C PHE A 6 -0.10 -11.12 -3.88
N SER A 7 0.39 -11.68 -4.98
CA SER A 7 1.80 -11.61 -5.39
C SER A 7 1.92 -10.85 -6.70
N HIS A 8 2.83 -9.89 -6.82
CA HIS A 8 2.95 -9.10 -8.05
C HIS A 8 4.10 -9.59 -8.93
N TYR A 9 4.00 -10.86 -9.34
CA TYR A 9 4.98 -11.61 -10.15
C TYR A 9 5.55 -10.86 -11.37
N SER A 10 4.76 -10.00 -12.01
CA SER A 10 5.15 -9.23 -13.20
C SER A 10 5.67 -7.82 -12.90
N SER A 11 5.71 -7.42 -11.64
CA SER A 11 6.20 -6.10 -11.26
C SER A 11 7.71 -6.09 -11.15
N THR A 12 8.32 -4.97 -11.53
CA THR A 12 9.71 -4.63 -11.19
C THR A 12 9.79 -3.83 -9.89
N ASN A 13 8.67 -3.70 -9.16
CA ASN A 13 8.55 -2.84 -7.99
C ASN A 13 8.11 -3.63 -6.75
N ILE A 14 9.05 -3.83 -5.82
CA ILE A 14 8.87 -4.56 -4.56
C ILE A 14 7.88 -3.88 -3.59
N GLY A 15 7.50 -2.63 -3.86
CA GLY A 15 6.52 -1.91 -3.04
C GLY A 15 5.14 -2.57 -3.01
N ASN A 16 4.81 -3.47 -3.95
CA ASN A 16 3.54 -4.17 -3.89
C ASN A 16 3.57 -5.33 -2.88
N GLU A 17 4.64 -6.12 -2.85
CA GLU A 17 4.86 -7.19 -1.88
C GLU A 17 4.89 -6.66 -0.45
N ILE A 18 5.39 -5.43 -0.22
CA ILE A 18 5.30 -4.77 1.09
C ILE A 18 3.84 -4.58 1.54
N GLN A 19 2.91 -4.29 0.63
CA GLN A 19 1.48 -4.25 0.98
C GLN A 19 1.00 -5.63 1.41
N SER A 20 1.35 -6.67 0.65
CA SER A 20 0.98 -8.05 0.96
C SER A 20 1.54 -8.51 2.29
N ILE A 21 2.82 -8.23 2.61
CA ILE A 21 3.43 -8.52 3.91
C ILE A 21 2.68 -7.86 5.07
N ALA A 22 2.17 -6.65 4.88
CA ALA A 22 1.36 -6.00 5.91
C ALA A 22 0.04 -6.76 6.15
N ALA A 23 -0.59 -7.30 5.10
CA ALA A 23 -1.74 -8.19 5.24
C ALA A 23 -1.37 -9.52 5.90
N GLU A 24 -0.23 -10.13 5.56
CA GLU A 24 0.23 -11.39 6.18
C GLU A 24 0.33 -11.28 7.70
N LYS A 25 0.80 -10.13 8.21
CA LYS A 25 0.94 -9.89 9.65
C LYS A 25 -0.39 -9.73 10.40
N LEU A 26 -1.49 -9.51 9.69
CA LEU A 26 -2.83 -9.38 10.26
C LEU A 26 -3.66 -10.66 10.16
N LEU A 27 -3.27 -11.55 9.25
CA LEU A 27 -3.90 -12.86 9.08
C LEU A 27 -3.39 -13.84 10.14
N PRO A 28 -4.19 -14.84 10.54
CA PRO A 28 -3.72 -15.90 11.44
C PRO A 28 -2.63 -16.77 10.80
N GLN A 29 -2.69 -16.94 9.48
CA GLN A 29 -1.72 -17.66 8.66
C GLN A 29 -1.84 -17.20 7.21
N VAL A 30 -0.84 -17.50 6.40
CA VAL A 30 -0.87 -17.30 4.94
C VAL A 30 -0.44 -18.62 4.31
N ASP A 31 -1.36 -19.24 3.59
CA ASP A 31 -1.17 -20.54 2.97
C ASP A 31 -0.68 -20.43 1.52
N ILE A 32 -1.08 -19.36 0.81
CA ILE A 32 -0.84 -19.23 -0.63
C ILE A 32 -0.54 -17.77 -1.02
N HIS A 33 0.47 -17.56 -1.86
CA HIS A 33 0.67 -16.30 -2.59
C HIS A 33 0.09 -16.41 -4.01
N ILE A 34 -0.93 -15.62 -4.33
CA ILE A 34 -1.65 -15.72 -5.61
C ILE A 34 -1.14 -14.63 -6.57
N PRO A 35 -0.45 -14.99 -7.68
CA PRO A 35 0.04 -14.00 -8.63
C PRO A 35 -1.00 -13.53 -9.65
N LYS A 36 -1.99 -14.38 -9.94
CA LYS A 36 -3.05 -14.12 -10.94
C LYS A 36 -4.38 -14.69 -10.44
N MET A 37 -5.22 -13.80 -9.91
CA MET A 37 -6.49 -14.20 -9.27
C MET A 37 -7.57 -14.68 -10.26
N SER A 38 -7.64 -14.12 -11.47
CA SER A 38 -8.71 -14.44 -12.43
C SER A 38 -8.62 -15.87 -13.00
N ILE A 39 -7.40 -16.43 -13.05
CA ILE A 39 -7.14 -17.78 -13.58
C ILE A 39 -6.80 -18.80 -12.48
N TYR A 40 -7.09 -18.47 -11.22
CA TYR A 40 -6.79 -19.36 -10.10
C TYR A 40 -7.67 -20.62 -10.16
N GLN A 41 -7.03 -21.80 -10.09
CA GLN A 41 -7.66 -23.13 -10.18
C GLN A 41 -7.26 -24.03 -8.99
N GLY A 42 -6.79 -23.45 -7.89
CA GLY A 42 -6.40 -24.19 -6.69
C GLY A 42 -7.60 -24.51 -5.79
N GLU A 43 -7.34 -24.75 -4.51
CA GLU A 43 -8.42 -24.97 -3.53
C GLU A 43 -9.12 -23.66 -3.14
N PRO A 44 -10.40 -23.71 -2.71
CA PRO A 44 -11.09 -22.53 -2.22
C PRO A 44 -10.31 -21.76 -1.13
N VAL A 45 -10.22 -20.45 -1.31
CA VAL A 45 -9.31 -19.60 -0.54
C VAL A 45 -9.89 -18.21 -0.30
N LEU A 46 -9.64 -17.63 0.86
CA LEU A 46 -9.90 -16.21 1.12
C LEU A 46 -8.67 -15.39 0.71
N LEU A 47 -8.85 -14.46 -0.22
CA LEU A 47 -7.77 -13.59 -0.69
C LEU A 47 -7.95 -12.16 -0.16
N VAL A 48 -6.93 -11.63 0.53
CA VAL A 48 -6.92 -10.21 0.91
C VAL A 48 -6.66 -9.35 -0.33
N MET A 49 -7.64 -8.53 -0.71
CA MET A 49 -7.60 -7.69 -1.93
C MET A 49 -6.84 -6.37 -1.72
N ASN A 50 -5.83 -6.38 -0.85
CA ASN A 50 -4.94 -5.24 -0.59
C ASN A 50 -3.84 -5.19 -1.66
N ALA A 51 -4.13 -4.51 -2.77
CA ALA A 51 -3.22 -4.43 -3.90
C ALA A 51 -3.42 -3.18 -4.76
N PHE A 52 -2.47 -2.96 -5.67
CA PHE A 52 -2.59 -1.99 -6.76
C PHE A 52 -3.26 -2.65 -7.98
N PHE A 53 -4.47 -2.21 -8.31
CA PHE A 53 -5.28 -2.69 -9.43
C PHE A 53 -5.04 -1.80 -10.65
N GLY A 54 -4.00 -2.15 -11.39
CA GLY A 54 -3.56 -1.50 -12.62
C GLY A 54 -3.90 -2.30 -13.88
N GLU A 55 -3.27 -1.91 -14.99
CA GLU A 55 -3.44 -2.51 -16.32
C GLU A 55 -3.17 -4.02 -16.34
N GLN A 56 -2.22 -4.46 -15.52
CA GLN A 56 -1.74 -5.83 -15.43
C GLN A 56 -2.64 -6.78 -14.62
N VAL A 57 -3.67 -6.26 -13.96
CA VAL A 57 -4.53 -7.02 -13.06
C VAL A 57 -5.80 -7.42 -13.82
N ALA A 58 -5.92 -8.72 -14.11
CA ALA A 58 -7.13 -9.28 -14.68
C ALA A 58 -8.18 -9.50 -13.57
N PHE A 59 -9.41 -9.04 -13.81
CA PHE A 59 -10.51 -8.99 -12.85
C PHE A 59 -11.84 -9.25 -13.60
N PRO A 60 -12.85 -9.92 -13.00
CA PRO A 60 -12.96 -10.39 -11.60
C PRO A 60 -12.03 -11.57 -11.24
N PRO A 61 -11.85 -11.88 -9.94
CA PRO A 61 -11.15 -13.09 -9.50
C PRO A 61 -11.92 -14.37 -9.84
N SER A 62 -11.22 -15.51 -9.83
CA SER A 62 -11.81 -16.84 -9.94
C SER A 62 -12.91 -17.07 -8.89
N PRO A 63 -13.97 -17.84 -9.20
CA PRO A 63 -15.03 -18.17 -8.22
C PRO A 63 -14.54 -19.01 -7.03
N LEU A 64 -13.33 -19.59 -7.12
CA LEU A 64 -12.68 -20.30 -6.00
C LEU A 64 -12.06 -19.33 -4.98
N ILE A 65 -12.07 -18.02 -5.27
CA ILE A 65 -11.56 -16.99 -4.38
C ILE A 65 -12.73 -16.30 -3.69
N THR A 66 -12.73 -16.33 -2.36
CA THR A 66 -13.55 -15.44 -1.53
C THR A 66 -12.77 -14.14 -1.32
N PRO A 67 -13.15 -13.02 -1.96
CA PRO A 67 -12.38 -11.79 -1.88
C PRO A 67 -12.66 -11.04 -0.56
N PHE A 68 -11.60 -10.70 0.16
CA PHE A 68 -11.67 -9.79 1.30
C PHE A 68 -11.19 -8.40 0.91
N TYR A 69 -12.15 -7.52 0.59
CA TYR A 69 -11.87 -6.16 0.11
C TYR A 69 -11.45 -5.21 1.23
N ILE A 70 -10.15 -4.90 1.24
CA ILE A 70 -9.55 -3.91 2.12
C ILE A 70 -8.32 -3.31 1.45
N ALA A 71 -8.10 -2.01 1.63
CA ALA A 71 -6.97 -1.26 1.09
C ALA A 71 -6.76 -1.43 -0.44
N MET A 72 -7.84 -1.62 -1.19
CA MET A 72 -7.82 -1.74 -2.64
C MET A 72 -7.59 -0.37 -3.29
N HIS A 73 -6.69 -0.27 -4.28
CA HIS A 73 -6.56 0.92 -5.12
C HIS A 73 -6.76 0.60 -6.59
N ILE A 74 -7.72 1.25 -7.23
CA ILE A 74 -7.93 1.17 -8.69
C ILE A 74 -7.29 2.39 -9.34
N CYS A 75 -6.32 2.15 -10.22
CA CYS A 75 -5.63 3.24 -10.90
C CYS A 75 -6.59 3.99 -11.84
N PRO A 76 -6.67 5.34 -11.78
CA PRO A 76 -7.61 6.12 -12.59
C PRO A 76 -7.55 5.82 -14.10
N SER A 77 -6.34 5.56 -14.63
CA SER A 77 -6.14 5.27 -16.06
C SER A 77 -6.83 3.98 -16.54
N VAL A 78 -7.20 3.07 -15.63
CA VAL A 78 -7.80 1.78 -15.96
C VAL A 78 -9.18 1.59 -15.37
N GLN A 79 -9.77 2.61 -14.75
CA GLN A 79 -11.10 2.54 -14.13
C GLN A 79 -12.19 2.03 -15.08
N HIS A 80 -12.10 2.36 -16.38
CA HIS A 80 -13.02 1.86 -17.40
C HIS A 80 -13.08 0.32 -17.45
N LYS A 81 -11.99 -0.38 -17.13
CA LYS A 81 -11.96 -1.86 -17.08
C LYS A 81 -12.70 -2.44 -15.88
N TYR A 82 -12.82 -1.66 -14.80
CA TYR A 82 -13.51 -2.04 -13.57
C TYR A 82 -14.97 -1.56 -13.54
N ALA A 83 -15.41 -0.86 -14.59
CA ALA A 83 -16.77 -0.34 -14.75
C ALA A 83 -17.63 -1.20 -15.71
N THR A 84 -17.18 -2.40 -16.08
CA THR A 84 -17.99 -3.33 -16.87
C THR A 84 -19.12 -3.91 -16.04
N THR A 85 -20.20 -4.38 -16.68
CA THR A 85 -21.32 -5.03 -15.99
C THR A 85 -20.85 -6.20 -15.12
N GLU A 86 -19.92 -7.01 -15.62
CA GLU A 86 -19.33 -8.12 -14.88
C GLU A 86 -18.61 -7.66 -13.61
N CYS A 87 -17.76 -6.63 -13.71
CA CYS A 87 -17.03 -6.09 -12.56
C CYS A 87 -17.98 -5.48 -11.53
N ILE A 88 -18.97 -4.71 -11.98
CA ILE A 88 -19.97 -4.07 -11.11
C ILE A 88 -20.78 -5.13 -10.37
N ASN A 89 -21.23 -6.18 -11.05
CA ASN A 89 -21.96 -7.28 -10.43
C ASN A 89 -21.11 -7.99 -9.38
N HIS A 90 -19.85 -8.28 -9.70
CA HIS A 90 -18.91 -8.86 -8.74
C HIS A 90 -18.74 -7.97 -7.51
N PHE A 91 -18.47 -6.67 -7.68
CA PHE A 91 -18.33 -5.77 -6.55
C PHE A 91 -19.59 -5.68 -5.70
N LYS A 92 -20.79 -5.61 -6.31
CA LYS A 92 -22.06 -5.59 -5.59
C LYS A 92 -22.28 -6.86 -4.76
N GLN A 93 -21.88 -8.02 -5.28
CA GLN A 93 -21.97 -9.29 -4.55
C GLN A 93 -21.06 -9.31 -3.30
N HIS A 94 -19.96 -8.56 -3.30
CA HIS A 94 -18.95 -8.57 -2.24
C HIS A 94 -18.83 -7.25 -1.46
N GLN A 95 -19.83 -6.38 -1.59
CA GLN A 95 -19.83 -5.08 -0.93
C GLN A 95 -20.05 -5.22 0.60
N PRO A 96 -19.57 -4.28 1.44
CA PRO A 96 -18.91 -3.04 1.06
C PRO A 96 -17.42 -3.21 0.73
N ILE A 97 -16.94 -2.49 -0.29
CA ILE A 97 -15.56 -2.58 -0.78
C ILE A 97 -14.62 -1.64 -0.01
N GLY A 98 -13.57 -2.20 0.59
CA GLY A 98 -12.56 -1.42 1.32
C GLY A 98 -11.49 -0.82 0.41
N CYS A 99 -11.49 0.51 0.31
CA CYS A 99 -10.60 1.26 -0.57
C CYS A 99 -9.40 1.85 0.18
N ARG A 100 -8.24 1.90 -0.48
CA ARG A 100 -7.00 2.48 0.03
C ARG A 100 -6.99 4.00 0.04
N ASP A 101 -7.83 4.63 -0.79
CA ASP A 101 -7.94 6.07 -1.00
C ASP A 101 -9.38 6.45 -1.35
N LYS A 102 -9.74 7.71 -1.12
CA LYS A 102 -11.06 8.26 -1.43
C LYS A 102 -11.31 8.28 -2.94
N GLY A 103 -10.27 8.41 -3.77
CA GLY A 103 -10.41 8.36 -5.23
C GLY A 103 -11.00 7.04 -5.72
N THR A 104 -10.51 5.91 -5.21
CA THR A 104 -11.07 4.57 -5.48
C THR A 104 -12.48 4.43 -4.88
N MET A 105 -12.69 4.91 -3.65
CA MET A 105 -13.99 4.86 -2.97
C MET A 105 -15.07 5.59 -3.76
N GLN A 106 -14.80 6.84 -4.16
CA GLN A 106 -15.73 7.68 -4.92
C GLN A 106 -16.02 7.10 -6.30
N PHE A 107 -15.02 6.50 -6.95
CA PHE A 107 -15.21 5.82 -8.22
C PHE A 107 -16.22 4.66 -8.09
N LEU A 108 -16.05 3.79 -7.09
CA LEU A 108 -16.97 2.66 -6.88
C LEU A 108 -18.37 3.14 -6.45
N GLN A 109 -18.45 4.13 -5.57
CA GLN A 109 -19.73 4.73 -5.17
C GLN A 109 -20.48 5.36 -6.36
N GLY A 110 -19.76 5.98 -7.30
CA GLY A 110 -20.32 6.50 -8.54
C GLY A 110 -20.92 5.43 -9.46
N LEU A 111 -20.53 4.15 -9.29
CA LEU A 111 -21.12 2.99 -9.96
C LEU A 111 -22.26 2.35 -9.16
N GLY A 112 -22.66 2.95 -8.03
CA GLY A 112 -23.70 2.42 -7.14
C GLY A 112 -23.24 1.19 -6.33
N ILE A 113 -21.94 1.10 -6.04
CA ILE A 113 -21.36 0.05 -5.19
C ILE A 113 -21.10 0.63 -3.81
N GLU A 114 -21.51 -0.07 -2.74
CA GLU A 114 -21.13 0.34 -1.39
C GLU A 114 -19.62 0.20 -1.21
N ALA A 115 -18.95 1.31 -0.89
CA ALA A 115 -17.50 1.33 -0.67
C ALA A 115 -17.14 2.27 0.49
N TYR A 116 -16.04 1.96 1.18
CA TYR A 116 -15.56 2.72 2.34
C TYR A 116 -14.06 2.94 2.29
N TYR A 117 -13.59 4.02 2.93
CA TYR A 117 -12.18 4.32 3.03
C TYR A 117 -11.51 3.54 4.18
N SER A 118 -10.77 2.49 3.82
CA SER A 118 -9.99 1.68 4.75
C SER A 118 -8.59 2.25 5.02
N GLY A 119 -7.90 2.76 4.00
CA GLY A 119 -6.50 3.22 4.10
C GLY A 119 -5.49 2.10 3.86
N CYS A 120 -4.20 2.43 3.78
CA CYS A 120 -3.15 1.46 3.42
C CYS A 120 -2.75 0.56 4.60
N LEU A 121 -2.80 -0.77 4.42
CA LEU A 121 -2.43 -1.72 5.48
C LEU A 121 -0.97 -1.63 5.90
N THR A 122 -0.07 -1.07 5.08
CA THR A 122 1.35 -0.87 5.48
C THR A 122 1.50 0.02 6.72
N LEU A 123 0.49 0.82 7.05
CA LEU A 123 0.41 1.59 8.29
C LEU A 123 0.21 0.73 9.55
N THR A 124 -0.04 -0.57 9.40
CA THR A 124 -0.21 -1.52 10.51
C THR A 124 1.10 -2.23 10.92
N LEU A 125 2.19 -2.02 10.19
CA LEU A 125 3.48 -2.64 10.51
C LEU A 125 3.95 -2.29 11.95
N PRO A 126 4.66 -3.21 12.63
CA PRO A 126 5.11 -3.02 14.00
C PRO A 126 6.09 -1.85 14.12
N LEU A 127 6.09 -1.18 15.27
CA LEU A 127 7.16 -0.24 15.61
C LEU A 127 8.50 -0.99 15.59
N ARG A 128 9.56 -0.33 15.11
CA ARG A 128 10.91 -0.86 15.29
C ARG A 128 11.28 -0.85 16.77
N GLU A 129 12.15 -1.77 17.16
CA GLU A 129 12.64 -1.86 18.54
C GLU A 129 13.60 -0.71 18.86
N ASN A 130 14.55 -0.43 17.96
CA ASN A 130 15.63 0.51 18.19
C ASN A 130 15.74 1.56 17.07
N ARG A 131 16.15 2.77 17.44
CA ARG A 131 16.46 3.81 16.46
C ARG A 131 17.80 3.52 15.78
N GLY A 132 17.78 3.45 14.46
CA GLY A 132 18.96 3.30 13.63
C GLY A 132 19.90 4.52 13.61
N LEU A 133 21.11 4.32 13.07
CA LEU A 133 22.17 5.33 13.03
C LEU A 133 22.30 6.05 11.68
N HIS A 134 21.93 5.39 10.58
CA HIS A 134 22.19 5.88 9.22
C HIS A 134 20.96 6.50 8.55
N ASN A 135 21.17 7.56 7.77
CA ASN A 135 20.13 8.09 6.91
C ASN A 135 20.04 7.26 5.63
N TYR A 136 18.82 7.02 5.14
CA TYR A 136 18.59 6.22 3.92
C TYR A 136 17.95 7.06 2.82
N ALA A 137 18.44 6.91 1.60
CA ALA A 137 17.90 7.51 0.40
C ALA A 137 17.34 6.41 -0.52
N VAL A 138 16.03 6.15 -0.40
CA VAL A 138 15.34 5.06 -1.09
C VAL A 138 14.63 5.57 -2.33
N ASP A 139 15.06 5.14 -3.52
CA ASP A 139 14.51 5.66 -4.79
C ASP A 139 14.44 7.19 -4.82
N TYR A 140 15.51 7.80 -4.32
CA TYR A 140 15.66 9.24 -4.25
C TYR A 140 15.71 9.81 -5.69
N PRO A 141 14.89 10.80 -6.03
CA PRO A 141 14.83 11.32 -7.39
C PRO A 141 16.19 11.88 -7.84
N ARG A 142 16.78 11.29 -8.89
CA ARG A 142 17.99 11.83 -9.54
C ARG A 142 17.66 13.21 -10.14
N LYS A 143 18.61 14.15 -10.03
CA LYS A 143 18.57 15.57 -10.50
C LYS A 143 17.25 15.95 -11.18
N ASN A 144 16.31 16.52 -10.43
CA ASN A 144 15.17 17.22 -11.02
C ASN A 144 15.45 18.71 -10.94
N LYS A 145 15.17 19.49 -12.00
CA LYS A 145 15.31 20.96 -12.04
C LYS A 145 14.64 21.71 -10.88
N TYR A 146 13.74 21.03 -10.18
CA TYR A 146 13.00 21.53 -9.03
C TYR A 146 13.61 21.21 -7.67
N TYR A 147 14.50 20.22 -7.59
CA TYR A 147 15.33 19.99 -6.41
C TYR A 147 16.61 20.80 -6.61
N LYS A 148 16.80 21.89 -5.85
CA LYS A 148 18.02 22.72 -5.87
C LYS A 148 18.59 22.83 -4.46
N GLY A 149 19.91 22.71 -4.28
CA GLY A 149 20.64 22.96 -3.02
C GLY A 149 20.83 21.77 -2.07
N LYS A 150 21.07 22.09 -0.77
CA LYS A 150 21.45 21.24 0.41
C LYS A 150 20.86 19.83 0.50
N MET A 151 19.72 19.60 -0.14
CA MET A 151 19.05 18.31 -0.24
C MET A 151 19.92 17.23 -0.93
N TYR A 152 20.71 17.60 -1.94
CA TYR A 152 21.64 16.69 -2.61
C TYR A 152 22.91 16.43 -1.81
N GLU A 153 23.35 17.39 -0.99
CA GLU A 153 24.53 17.24 -0.11
C GLU A 153 24.29 16.13 0.92
N ASN A 154 23.05 16.00 1.43
CA ASN A 154 22.67 14.91 2.34
C ASN A 154 22.67 13.52 1.67
N ARG A 155 22.40 13.42 0.36
CA ARG A 155 22.37 12.10 -0.33
C ARG A 155 23.72 11.40 -0.30
N SER A 156 24.82 12.13 -0.44
CA SER A 156 26.18 11.55 -0.42
C SER A 156 26.52 10.89 0.91
N SER A 157 25.85 11.31 2.00
CA SER A 157 26.01 10.72 3.34
C SER A 157 24.97 9.63 3.66
N CYS A 158 24.02 9.36 2.76
CA CYS A 158 22.98 8.37 2.96
C CYS A 158 23.38 7.01 2.38
N VAL A 159 22.92 5.95 3.04
CA VAL A 159 22.86 4.61 2.43
C VAL A 159 21.79 4.66 1.33
N THR A 160 22.10 4.15 0.14
CA THR A 160 21.16 4.16 -1.00
C THR A 160 20.64 2.77 -1.29
N THR A 161 19.32 2.65 -1.43
CA THR A 161 18.64 1.40 -1.83
C THR A 161 17.46 1.71 -2.75
N THR A 162 16.81 0.68 -3.30
CA THR A 162 15.78 0.82 -4.33
C THR A 162 14.68 -0.23 -4.18
N HIS A 163 13.44 0.14 -4.56
CA HIS A 163 12.37 -0.84 -4.73
C HIS A 163 12.43 -1.54 -6.10
N ARG A 164 13.32 -1.11 -7.00
CA ARG A 164 13.39 -1.63 -8.36
C ARG A 164 14.33 -2.82 -8.44
N HIS A 165 13.92 -3.83 -9.19
CA HIS A 165 14.78 -4.93 -9.63
C HIS A 165 14.66 -5.12 -11.14
N ASN A 166 15.65 -5.77 -11.73
CA ASN A 166 15.71 -6.00 -13.17
C ASN A 166 15.16 -7.38 -13.58
N PHE A 167 14.68 -8.16 -12.62
CA PHE A 167 14.25 -9.54 -12.83
C PHE A 167 12.71 -9.57 -12.86
N ALA A 168 12.11 -9.44 -14.04
CA ALA A 168 10.68 -9.67 -14.23
C ALA A 168 10.47 -10.68 -15.38
N PRO A 169 9.75 -11.78 -15.15
CA PRO A 169 9.04 -12.06 -13.91
C PRO A 169 9.92 -12.53 -12.75
N LEU A 170 9.46 -12.33 -11.51
CA LEU A 170 10.12 -12.78 -10.28
C LEU A 170 9.20 -13.75 -9.54
N GLY A 171 9.70 -14.92 -9.14
CA GLY A 171 8.92 -15.88 -8.34
C GLY A 171 8.45 -15.25 -7.02
N SER A 172 7.22 -15.57 -6.59
CA SER A 172 6.59 -14.98 -5.40
C SER A 172 7.51 -15.04 -4.18
N GLU A 173 8.09 -16.20 -3.89
CA GLU A 173 8.97 -16.37 -2.72
C GLU A 173 10.14 -15.38 -2.73
N VAL A 174 10.80 -15.22 -3.88
CA VAL A 174 11.93 -14.31 -4.04
C VAL A 174 11.47 -12.85 -3.89
N ALA A 175 10.33 -12.49 -4.47
CA ALA A 175 9.77 -11.14 -4.37
C ALA A 175 9.43 -10.77 -2.92
N PHE A 176 8.79 -11.70 -2.18
CA PHE A 176 8.49 -11.52 -0.76
C PHE A 176 9.76 -11.46 0.08
N GLN A 177 10.77 -12.31 -0.19
CA GLN A 177 12.04 -12.24 0.52
C GLN A 177 12.75 -10.89 0.29
N MET A 178 12.75 -10.37 -0.94
CA MET A 178 13.29 -9.03 -1.23
C MET A 178 12.52 -7.93 -0.48
N ALA A 179 11.20 -8.02 -0.41
CA ALA A 179 10.38 -7.08 0.34
C ALA A 179 10.65 -7.13 1.85
N ARG A 180 10.80 -8.34 2.42
CA ARG A 180 11.21 -8.53 3.82
C ARG A 180 12.58 -7.93 4.08
N ASN A 181 13.55 -8.18 3.21
CA ASN A 181 14.90 -7.62 3.32
C ASN A 181 14.88 -6.08 3.30
N LEU A 182 14.08 -5.46 2.42
CA LEU A 182 13.90 -4.00 2.41
C LEU A 182 13.27 -3.48 3.71
N LEU A 183 12.27 -4.17 4.26
CA LEU A 183 11.67 -3.76 5.54
C LEU A 183 12.66 -3.88 6.69
N THR A 184 13.46 -4.96 6.75
CA THR A 184 14.55 -5.12 7.72
C THR A 184 15.59 -4.01 7.57
N GLU A 185 15.97 -3.67 6.34
CA GLU A 185 16.87 -2.54 6.06
C GLU A 185 16.28 -1.21 6.54
N TYR A 186 14.98 -0.97 6.34
CA TYR A 186 14.33 0.25 6.82
C TYR A 186 14.40 0.36 8.34
N GLN A 187 14.22 -0.73 9.09
CA GLN A 187 14.24 -0.71 10.55
C GLN A 187 15.56 -0.18 11.12
N THR A 188 16.68 -0.31 10.40
CA THR A 188 18.01 0.21 10.80
C THR A 188 18.23 1.67 10.43
N ALA A 189 17.24 2.34 9.83
CA ALA A 189 17.34 3.74 9.42
C ALA A 189 17.15 4.70 10.60
N LYS A 190 17.97 5.74 10.68
CA LYS A 190 17.73 6.93 11.50
C LYS A 190 16.58 7.78 10.93
N GLN A 191 16.56 7.91 9.60
CA GLN A 191 15.60 8.70 8.82
C GLN A 191 15.61 8.20 7.37
N ILE A 192 14.46 8.25 6.69
CA ILE A 192 14.31 7.84 5.29
C ILE A 192 13.91 9.03 4.42
N TYR A 193 14.55 9.16 3.27
CA TYR A 193 14.22 10.10 2.19
C TYR A 193 13.76 9.29 0.98
N THR A 194 12.53 9.48 0.52
CA THR A 194 11.99 8.62 -0.55
C THR A 194 10.91 9.31 -1.39
N SER A 195 10.81 8.92 -2.66
CA SER A 195 9.66 9.26 -3.51
C SER A 195 8.59 8.16 -3.55
N ARG A 196 8.80 7.03 -2.84
CA ARG A 196 7.93 5.85 -2.89
C ARG A 196 6.93 5.84 -1.76
N LEU A 197 5.65 5.77 -2.12
CA LEU A 197 4.55 5.67 -1.17
C LEU A 197 4.72 4.46 -0.22
N HIS A 198 4.99 3.28 -0.78
CA HIS A 198 5.23 2.05 0.00
C HIS A 198 6.65 1.92 0.56
N CYS A 199 7.42 3.02 0.56
CA CYS A 199 8.55 3.20 1.48
C CYS A 199 8.12 4.11 2.63
N ALA A 200 7.47 5.22 2.30
CA ALA A 200 7.09 6.25 3.26
C ALA A 200 6.08 5.75 4.31
N LEU A 201 4.96 5.16 3.88
CA LEU A 201 3.91 4.68 4.78
C LEU A 201 4.38 3.58 5.76
N PRO A 202 5.04 2.49 5.32
CA PRO A 202 5.55 1.48 6.25
C PRO A 202 6.63 2.05 7.18
N SER A 203 7.50 2.91 6.68
CA SER A 203 8.54 3.55 7.52
C SER A 203 7.92 4.43 8.61
N ALA A 204 6.91 5.22 8.25
CA ALA A 204 6.11 5.98 9.21
C ALA A 204 5.48 5.09 10.28
N ALA A 205 4.89 3.95 9.88
CA ALA A 205 4.29 2.97 10.79
C ALA A 205 5.30 2.36 11.78
N MET A 206 6.51 2.11 11.29
CA MET A 206 7.63 1.57 12.06
C MET A 206 8.29 2.60 12.99
N GLY A 207 7.81 3.85 13.02
CA GLY A 207 8.36 4.92 13.86
C GLY A 207 9.63 5.57 13.31
N ILE A 208 9.81 5.48 11.99
CA ILE A 208 10.95 6.04 11.28
C ILE A 208 10.58 7.43 10.74
N PRO A 209 11.34 8.49 11.04
CA PRO A 209 11.14 9.78 10.39
C PRO A 209 11.28 9.67 8.87
N VAL A 210 10.31 10.22 8.12
CA VAL A 210 10.29 10.16 6.65
C VAL A 210 10.24 11.56 6.05
N THR A 211 11.04 11.77 5.02
CA THR A 211 10.86 12.88 4.09
C THR A 211 10.38 12.33 2.75
N TYR A 212 9.13 12.66 2.41
CA TYR A 212 8.52 12.27 1.15
C TYR A 212 8.85 13.29 0.05
N LEU A 213 9.38 12.77 -1.05
CA LEU A 213 9.93 13.48 -2.21
C LEU A 213 9.19 13.08 -3.49
N GLY A 214 7.97 12.54 -3.35
CA GLY A 214 7.14 12.19 -4.49
C GLY A 214 6.42 13.41 -5.05
N VAL A 215 5.96 13.28 -6.29
CA VAL A 215 4.99 14.23 -6.85
C VAL A 215 3.61 13.92 -6.29
N HIS A 216 2.79 14.96 -6.15
CA HIS A 216 1.37 14.75 -5.90
C HIS A 216 0.69 14.18 -7.15
N ASP A 217 0.07 13.03 -7.01
CA ASP A 217 -0.91 12.50 -7.95
C ASP A 217 -1.97 11.68 -7.20
N ARG A 218 -2.99 11.20 -7.93
CA ARG A 218 -4.11 10.43 -7.37
C ARG A 218 -3.69 9.19 -6.57
N ARG A 219 -2.51 8.63 -6.82
CA ARG A 219 -1.96 7.47 -6.06
C ARG A 219 -1.46 7.90 -4.69
N THR A 220 -1.04 9.15 -4.55
CA THR A 220 -0.52 9.74 -3.31
C THR A 220 -1.57 10.49 -2.51
N ASP A 221 -2.82 10.58 -3.00
CA ASP A 221 -3.95 11.20 -2.27
C ASP A 221 -4.10 10.60 -0.86
N CYS A 222 -3.79 9.30 -0.70
CA CYS A 222 -3.80 8.65 0.62
C CYS A 222 -2.84 9.28 1.65
N LEU A 223 -1.79 10.01 1.23
CA LEU A 223 -0.94 10.78 2.14
C LEU A 223 -1.65 12.03 2.67
N LEU A 224 -2.51 12.67 1.85
CA LEU A 224 -3.36 13.77 2.30
C LEU A 224 -4.35 13.29 3.33
N GLU A 225 -5.04 12.20 2.98
CA GLU A 225 -6.10 11.62 3.79
C GLU A 225 -5.54 11.10 5.12
N LEU A 226 -4.31 10.57 5.11
CA LEU A 226 -3.58 10.25 6.33
C LEU A 226 -3.27 11.52 7.14
N GLY A 227 -2.84 12.60 6.50
CA GLY A 227 -2.62 13.89 7.16
C GLY A 227 -3.88 14.41 7.85
N ASP A 228 -5.02 14.35 7.18
CA ASP A 228 -6.33 14.71 7.74
C ASP A 228 -6.68 13.83 8.95
N ARG A 229 -6.51 12.50 8.83
CA ARG A 229 -6.78 11.52 9.90
C ARG A 229 -5.88 11.69 11.12
N LEU A 230 -4.66 12.16 10.90
CA LEU A 230 -3.68 12.44 11.95
C LEU A 230 -3.76 13.90 12.43
N GLU A 231 -4.75 14.67 11.96
CA GLU A 231 -4.93 16.09 12.32
C GLU A 231 -3.61 16.87 12.20
N LEU A 232 -2.86 16.59 11.13
CA LEU A 232 -1.66 17.36 10.83
C LEU A 232 -2.09 18.74 10.33
N PRO A 233 -1.30 19.80 10.60
CA PRO A 233 -1.55 21.08 9.94
C PRO A 233 -1.67 20.82 8.44
N PRO A 234 -2.65 21.43 7.75
CA PRO A 234 -2.92 21.13 6.35
C PRO A 234 -1.60 21.20 5.60
N LEU A 235 -1.19 20.06 5.06
CA LEU A 235 0.01 19.97 4.25
C LEU A 235 -0.13 21.09 3.23
N LYS A 236 0.73 22.11 3.30
CA LYS A 236 0.73 23.20 2.34
C LYS A 236 1.24 22.66 1.01
N TRP A 237 0.44 21.83 0.35
CA TRP A 237 0.49 21.70 -1.09
C TRP A 237 0.22 23.11 -1.58
N ARG A 238 1.26 23.79 -2.04
CA ARG A 238 1.01 24.96 -2.87
C ARG A 238 0.32 24.39 -4.10
N TYR A 239 -1.02 24.47 -4.09
CA TYR A 239 -1.94 23.97 -5.12
C TYR A 239 -1.65 24.54 -6.51
N ALA A 240 -0.76 25.52 -6.62
CA ALA A 240 -0.19 25.96 -7.85
C ALA A 240 1.26 25.50 -7.94
N ILE A 241 1.58 24.86 -9.06
CA ILE A 241 2.91 24.62 -9.66
C ILE A 241 3.27 23.12 -9.69
N ARG A 242 3.56 22.66 -10.91
CA ARG A 242 4.27 21.43 -11.31
C ARG A 242 5.70 21.35 -10.72
N LYS A 243 5.88 21.63 -9.43
CA LYS A 243 7.14 21.53 -8.66
C LYS A 243 6.95 20.43 -7.61
N PRO A 244 7.80 19.39 -7.56
CA PRO A 244 7.83 18.47 -6.44
C PRO A 244 8.04 19.27 -5.15
N ASN A 245 7.01 19.28 -4.31
CA ASN A 245 7.13 19.85 -2.98
C ASN A 245 7.84 18.81 -2.12
N LEU A 246 8.94 19.23 -1.49
CA LEU A 246 9.55 18.51 -0.39
C LEU A 246 8.56 18.46 0.76
N ILE A 247 8.09 17.27 1.11
CA ILE A 247 7.26 17.09 2.29
C ILE A 247 8.08 16.37 3.34
N HIS A 248 8.56 17.13 4.31
CA HIS A 248 9.02 16.55 5.56
C HIS A 248 7.78 16.11 6.35
N VAL A 249 7.44 14.82 6.24
CA VAL A 249 6.35 14.22 7.01
C VAL A 249 6.95 13.67 8.29
N GLN A 250 7.12 14.53 9.30
CA GLN A 250 7.36 14.04 10.65
C GLN A 250 6.00 13.76 11.29
N LEU A 251 5.58 12.50 11.22
CA LEU A 251 4.33 12.09 11.85
C LEU A 251 4.51 11.99 13.36
N ASP A 252 3.55 12.58 14.08
CA ASP A 252 3.32 12.32 15.49
C ASP A 252 3.07 10.81 15.69
N GLN A 253 3.94 10.18 16.46
CA GLN A 253 3.93 8.73 16.62
C GLN A 253 2.73 8.23 17.40
N ASP A 254 2.23 9.01 18.37
CA ASP A 254 1.05 8.61 19.15
C ASP A 254 -0.18 8.60 18.26
N LYS A 255 -0.31 9.60 17.37
CA LYS A 255 -1.39 9.64 16.39
C LYS A 255 -1.29 8.50 15.38
N VAL A 256 -0.08 8.17 14.91
CA VAL A 256 0.15 7.02 14.02
C VAL A 256 -0.24 5.70 14.70
N GLN A 257 0.16 5.50 15.96
CA GLN A 257 -0.21 4.29 16.71
C GLN A 257 -1.72 4.19 16.94
N LYS A 258 -2.38 5.30 17.31
CA LYS A 258 -3.85 5.35 17.42
C LYS A 258 -4.53 5.03 16.09
N HIS A 259 -4.01 5.55 14.98
CA HIS A 259 -4.54 5.23 13.66
C HIS A 259 -4.34 3.76 13.30
N LYS A 260 -3.15 3.21 13.55
CA LYS A 260 -2.82 1.80 13.36
C LYS A 260 -3.78 0.89 14.12
N GLN A 261 -4.07 1.17 15.39
CA GLN A 261 -5.02 0.38 16.18
C GLN A 261 -6.42 0.37 15.53
N LYS A 262 -6.89 1.51 15.01
CA LYS A 262 -8.16 1.59 14.28
C LYS A 262 -8.15 0.75 12.99
N LEU A 263 -7.04 0.76 12.24
CA LEU A 263 -6.89 -0.05 11.03
C LEU A 263 -6.93 -1.55 11.36
N ILE A 264 -6.21 -1.97 12.39
CA ILE A 264 -6.16 -3.37 12.84
C ILE A 264 -7.54 -3.82 13.33
N ALA A 265 -8.21 -3.01 14.16
CA ALA A 265 -9.55 -3.31 14.64
C ALA A 265 -10.54 -3.45 13.46
N ASN A 266 -10.50 -2.53 12.49
CA ASN A 266 -11.37 -2.61 11.32
C ASN A 266 -11.08 -3.84 10.45
N PHE A 267 -9.81 -4.20 10.26
CA PHE A 267 -9.44 -5.42 9.56
C PHE A 267 -10.01 -6.66 10.26
N ASN A 268 -9.79 -6.79 11.58
CA ASN A 268 -10.21 -7.95 12.35
C ASN A 268 -11.73 -8.10 12.42
N GLU A 269 -12.46 -7.01 12.64
CA GLU A 269 -13.93 -7.00 12.68
C GLU A 269 -14.52 -7.48 11.36
N ARG A 270 -14.02 -6.96 10.24
CA ARG A 270 -14.51 -7.31 8.91
C ARG A 270 -14.11 -8.72 8.48
N LEU A 271 -12.90 -9.14 8.81
CA LEU A 271 -12.47 -10.51 8.56
C LEU A 271 -13.36 -11.48 9.34
N LYS A 272 -13.60 -11.24 10.64
CA LYS A 272 -14.49 -12.06 11.46
C LYS A 272 -15.91 -12.12 10.88
N LYS A 273 -16.46 -10.99 10.45
CA LYS A 273 -17.77 -10.92 9.81
C LYS A 273 -17.82 -11.79 8.54
N LEU A 274 -16.85 -11.63 7.64
CA LEU A 274 -16.77 -12.39 6.39
C LEU A 274 -16.63 -13.90 6.64
N LEU A 275 -15.80 -14.29 7.62
CA LEU A 275 -15.68 -15.69 8.02
C LEU A 275 -17.02 -16.24 8.52
N ASN A 276 -17.73 -15.50 9.38
CA ASN A 276 -19.03 -15.94 9.87
C ASN A 276 -20.06 -16.07 8.73
N GLU A 277 -20.08 -15.15 7.77
CA GLU A 277 -21.03 -15.19 6.64
C GLU A 277 -20.71 -16.30 5.63
N THR A 278 -19.44 -16.70 5.51
CA THR A 278 -19.02 -17.76 4.58
C THR A 278 -19.26 -19.16 5.16
N PHE A 279 -19.35 -19.29 6.49
CA PHE A 279 -19.44 -20.58 7.19
C PHE A 279 -20.65 -20.73 8.12
N ALA A 280 -21.62 -19.81 8.04
CA ALA A 280 -22.95 -19.98 8.63
C ALA A 280 -23.83 -20.82 7.70
#